data_AF-A0A3D2UGG2-F1
#
_entry.id   AF-A0A3D2UGG2-F1
#
_cell.length_a   1.000
_cell.length_b   1.000
_cell.length_c   1.000
_cell.angle_alpha   90.00
_cell.angle_beta   90.00
_cell.angle_gamma   90.00
#
_symmetry.space_group_name_H-M   'P 1'
#
loop_
_entity.id
_entity.type
_entity.pdbx_description
1 polymer ?
#
loop_
_entity_poly.entity_id
_entity_poly.type
_entity_poly.pdbx_seq_one_letter_code
_entity_poly.pdbx_strand_id
1 'polypeptide(L)' 'MWETRSVELSVQLPREIADQAEELQADDPEFMSRVILYGLTRRSIYRHLRQKESSLAEVDLQVGPPSL' A
#
# COMPACT_ATOMS: atom_id res chain seq x y z
N MET A 1 13.07 -7.80 17.48
CA MET A 1 12.03 -8.65 16.87
C MET A 1 10.86 -7.72 16.57
N TRP A 2 10.50 -7.47 15.31
CA TRP A 2 9.34 -6.62 15.01
C TRP A 2 8.07 -7.35 15.46
N GLU A 3 7.18 -6.64 16.14
CA GLU A 3 5.88 -7.19 16.54
C GLU A 3 5.00 -7.42 15.31
N THR A 4 4.51 -8.64 15.13
CA THR A 4 3.59 -9.02 14.05
C THR A 4 2.23 -9.39 14.62
N ARG A 5 1.15 -9.08 13.91
CA ARG A 5 -0.22 -9.45 14.27
C ARG A 5 -0.93 -10.12 13.09
N SER A 6 -1.72 -11.15 13.36
CA SER A 6 -2.64 -11.72 12.38
C SER A 6 -3.82 -10.78 12.14
N VAL A 7 -4.31 -10.77 10.91
CA VAL A 7 -5.50 -10.03 10.50
C VAL A 7 -6.34 -10.90 9.57
N GLU A 8 -7.65 -10.71 9.62
CA GLU A 8 -8.60 -11.32 8.69
C GLU A 8 -9.06 -10.24 7.70
N LEU A 9 -9.09 -10.59 6.41
CA LEU A 9 -9.45 -9.67 5.33
C LEU A 9 -10.60 -10.28 4.53
N SER A 10 -11.74 -9.58 4.51
CA SER A 10 -12.84 -9.89 3.59
C SER A 10 -12.83 -8.89 2.44
N VAL A 11 -12.81 -9.40 1.22
CA VAL A 11 -12.73 -8.59 -0.01
C VAL A 11 -13.79 -9.04 -1.01
N GLN A 12 -14.26 -8.10 -1.83
CA GLN A 12 -15.08 -8.42 -2.99
C GLN A 12 -14.23 -8.25 -4.24
N LEU A 13 -14.10 -9.32 -5.02
CA LEU A 13 -13.31 -9.38 -6.23
C LEU A 13 -14.20 -9.79 -7.41
N PRO A 14 -13.86 -9.39 -8.64
CA PRO A 14 -14.44 -9.99 -9.84
C PRO A 14 -14.25 -11.51 -9.79
N ARG A 15 -15.26 -12.26 -10.26
CA ARG A 15 -15.31 -13.72 -10.14
C ARG A 15 -14.01 -14.41 -10.55
N GLU A 16 -13.48 -14.11 -11.73
CA GLU A 16 -12.25 -14.73 -12.24
C GLU A 16 -11.04 -14.51 -11.33
N ILE A 17 -10.96 -13.36 -10.65
CA ILE A 17 -9.88 -13.04 -9.72
C ILE A 17 -10.11 -13.72 -8.37
N ALA A 18 -11.37 -13.84 -7.93
CA ALA A 18 -11.72 -14.60 -6.74
C ALA A 18 -11.36 -16.07 -6.91
N ASP A 19 -11.72 -16.68 -8.05
CA ASP A 19 -11.41 -18.08 -8.36
C ASP A 19 -9.88 -18.32 -8.32
N GLN A 20 -9.09 -17.46 -8.96
CA GLN A 20 -7.62 -17.53 -8.90
C GLN A 20 -7.08 -17.36 -7.47
N ALA A 21 -7.68 -16.47 -6.68
CA ALA A 21 -7.24 -16.26 -5.31
C ALA A 21 -7.54 -17.48 -4.42
N GLU A 22 -8.68 -18.14 -4.62
CA GLU A 22 -9.04 -19.38 -3.91
C GLU A 22 -8.12 -20.54 -4.30
N GLU A 23 -7.85 -20.75 -5.59
CA GLU A 23 -6.90 -21.76 -6.07
C GLU A 23 -5.50 -21.52 -5.48
N LEU A 24 -5.01 -20.28 -5.56
CA LEU A 24 -3.70 -19.93 -5.03
C LEU A 24 -3.61 -20.06 -3.50
N GLN A 25 -4.67 -19.75 -2.78
CA GLN A 25 -4.71 -19.93 -1.32
C GLN A 25 -4.69 -21.42 -0.93
N ALA A 26 -5.30 -22.29 -1.72
CA ALA A 26 -5.29 -23.73 -1.50
C ALA A 26 -3.93 -24.36 -1.85
N ASP A 27 -3.32 -23.93 -2.96
CA ASP A 27 -2.08 -24.51 -3.49
C ASP A 27 -0.81 -23.92 -2.83
N ASP A 28 -0.75 -22.59 -2.61
CA ASP A 28 0.40 -21.88 -2.05
C ASP A 28 -0.02 -20.68 -1.15
N PRO A 29 -0.44 -20.94 0.10
CA PRO A 29 -0.87 -19.89 1.04
C PRO A 29 0.26 -18.92 1.45
N GLU A 30 1.52 -19.36 1.38
CA GLU A 30 2.67 -18.49 1.67
C GLU A 30 2.85 -17.45 0.56
N PHE A 31 2.65 -17.84 -0.70
CA PHE A 31 2.66 -16.90 -1.80
C PHE A 31 1.53 -15.89 -1.70
N MET A 32 0.32 -16.30 -1.33
CA MET A 32 -0.77 -15.35 -1.08
C MET A 32 -0.39 -14.31 -0.01
N SER A 33 0.23 -14.76 1.08
CA SER A 33 0.74 -13.87 2.13
C SER A 33 1.78 -12.87 1.60
N ARG A 34 2.69 -13.32 0.72
CA ARG A 34 3.67 -12.44 0.06
C ARG A 34 3.00 -11.41 -0.85
N VAL A 35 1.97 -11.79 -1.60
CA VAL A 35 1.21 -10.87 -2.48
C VAL A 35 0.52 -9.79 -1.65
N ILE A 36 -0.15 -10.17 -0.56
CA ILE A 36 -0.80 -9.23 0.36
C ILE A 36 0.23 -8.27 0.97
N LEU A 37 1.33 -8.81 1.51
CA LEU A 37 2.40 -7.98 2.11
C LEU A 37 2.99 -6.99 1.10
N TYR A 38 3.24 -7.44 -0.13
CA TYR A 38 3.74 -6.60 -1.20
C TYR A 38 2.75 -5.48 -1.54
N GLY A 39 1.47 -5.81 -1.74
CA GLY A 39 0.43 -4.84 -2.06
C GLY A 39 0.27 -3.77 -0.98
N LEU A 40 0.25 -4.17 0.29
CA LEU A 40 0.14 -3.25 1.44
C LEU A 40 1.39 -2.37 1.60
N THR A 41 2.58 -2.95 1.47
CA THR A 41 3.85 -2.21 1.55
C THR A 41 3.95 -1.19 0.41
N ARG A 42 3.62 -1.60 -0.81
CA ARG A 42 3.59 -0.72 -1.98
C ARG A 42 2.64 0.45 -1.75
N ARG A 43 1.40 0.19 -1.31
CA ARG A 43 0.45 1.26 -0.99
C ARG A 43 0.99 2.23 0.07
N SER A 44 1.65 1.71 1.11
CA SER A 44 2.24 2.54 2.18
C SER A 44 3.35 3.46 1.65
N ILE A 45 4.25 2.93 0.80
CA ILE A 45 5.34 3.72 0.20
C ILE A 45 4.77 4.83 -0.70
N TYR A 46 3.87 4.49 -1.62
CA TYR A 46 3.29 5.48 -2.53
C TYR A 46 2.51 6.57 -1.78
N ARG A 47 1.82 6.21 -0.69
CA ARG A 47 1.16 7.18 0.18
C ARG A 47 2.16 8.15 0.83
N HIS A 48 3.25 7.63 1.40
CA HIS A 48 4.29 8.46 2.02
C HIS A 48 4.96 9.40 0.99
N LEU A 49 5.27 8.88 -0.20
CA LEU A 49 5.87 9.68 -1.27
C LEU A 49 4.94 10.83 -1.70
N ARG A 50 3.65 10.55 -1.91
CA ARG A 50 2.68 11.60 -2.24
C ARG A 50 2.50 12.64 -1.13
N GLN A 51 2.45 12.22 0.13
CA GLN A 51 2.36 13.15 1.25
C GLN A 51 3.59 14.07 1.33
N LYS A 52 4.79 13.51 1.09
CA LYS A 52 6.02 14.30 1.04
C LYS A 52 6.02 15.31 -0.10
N GLU A 53 5.56 14.91 -1.29
CA GLU A 53 5.42 15.80 -2.44
C GLU A 53 4.43 16.95 -2.15
N SER A 54 3.27 16.67 -1.57
CA SER A 54 2.33 17.72 -1.15
C SER A 54 2.91 18.66 -0.09
N SER A 55 3.66 18.13 0.89
CA SER A 55 4.31 18.96 1.91
C SER A 55 5.43 19.85 1.34
N LEU A 56 6.14 19.42 0.30
CA LEU A 56 7.15 20.24 -0.37
C LEU A 56 6.49 21.37 -1.19
N ALA A 57 5.39 21.06 -1.89
CA ALA A 57 4.63 22.05 -2.64
C ALA A 57 4.01 23.14 -1.73
N GLU A 58 3.59 22.79 -0.51
CA GLU A 58 3.10 23.78 0.47
C GLU A 58 4.22 24.68 1.03
N VAL A 59 5.45 24.17 1.17
CA VAL A 59 6.61 24.97 1.61
C VAL A 59 7.02 25.97 0.52
N ASP A 60 7.04 25.56 -0.74
CA ASP A 60 7.39 26.46 -1.87
C ASP A 60 6.37 27.60 -2.07
N LEU A 61 5.12 27.42 -1.65
CA LEU A 61 4.10 28.49 -1.68
C LEU A 61 4.22 29.49 -0.51
N GLN A 62 4.91 29.12 0.58
CA GLN A 62 5.13 30.02 1.73
C GLN A 62 6.41 30.85 1.61
N VAL A 63 7.36 30.44 0.77
CA VAL A 63 8.53 31.26 0.43
C VAL A 63 8.15 32.26 -0.66
N GLY A 64 7.42 33.31 -0.25
CA GLY A 64 7.19 34.48 -1.11
C GLY A 64 8.53 35.12 -1.53
N PRO A 65 8.57 35.84 -2.68
CA PRO A 65 9.82 36.37 -3.22
C PRO A 65 10.50 37.30 -2.20
N PRO A 66 11.83 37.28 -2.10
CA PRO A 66 12.54 38.16 -1.18
C PRO A 66 12.27 39.61 -1.61
N SER A 67 11.75 40.40 -0.68
CA SER A 67 11.64 41.85 -0.84
C SER A 67 13.04 42.43 -1.05
N LEU A 68 13.33 42.86 -2.28
CA LEU A 68 14.49 43.69 -2.62
C LEU A 68 14.22 45.16 -2.26
#